data_AF-A0A413IFP6-F1
#
_entry.id   AF-A0A413IFP6-F1
#
_cell.length_a   1.000
_cell.length_b   1.000
_cell.length_c   1.000
_cell.angle_alpha   90.00
_cell.angle_beta   90.00
_cell.angle_gamma   90.00
#
_symmetry.space_group_name_H-M   'P 1'
#
loop_
_entity.id
_entity.type
_entity.pdbx_description
1 polymer ?
#
loop_
_entity_poly.entity_id
_entity_poly.type
_entity_poly.pdbx_seq_one_letter_code
_entity_poly.pdbx_strand_id
1 'polypeptide(L)'
;MDDKTLKKANEIAQMIRENKSALCCFEWEEEYGGGSRNPQLIIEFDDSDGREQQKIPMVLSDILVDMIKQAIDANLSVLKSEFESL
;
A
#
# COMPACT_ATOMS: atom_id res chain seq x y z
N MET A 1 -10.56 -26.61 -16.19
CA MET A 1 -10.50 -25.84 -14.92
C MET A 1 -11.91 -25.87 -14.34
N ASP A 2 -12.08 -26.32 -13.08
CA ASP A 2 -13.39 -26.34 -12.45
C ASP A 2 -13.75 -24.97 -11.83
N ASP A 3 -15.03 -24.73 -11.54
CA ASP A 3 -15.55 -23.47 -11.00
C ASP A 3 -14.88 -23.04 -9.68
N LYS A 4 -14.49 -23.99 -8.82
CA LYS A 4 -13.79 -23.67 -7.56
C LYS A 4 -12.37 -23.18 -7.83
N THR A 5 -11.68 -23.81 -8.77
CA THR A 5 -10.32 -23.38 -9.18
C THR A 5 -10.36 -21.98 -9.80
N LEU A 6 -11.37 -21.68 -10.62
CA LEU A 6 -11.55 -20.33 -11.20
C LEU A 6 -11.85 -19.26 -10.14
N LYS A 7 -12.73 -19.56 -9.17
CA LYS A 7 -13.01 -18.63 -8.06
C LYS A 7 -11.77 -18.36 -7.21
N LYS A 8 -11.02 -19.41 -6.86
CA LYS A 8 -9.78 -19.29 -6.11
C LYS A 8 -8.72 -18.47 -6.86
N ALA A 9 -8.58 -18.68 -8.17
CA ALA A 9 -7.69 -17.87 -9.00
C ALA A 9 -8.09 -16.39 -8.98
N ASN A 10 -9.39 -16.07 -9.08
CA ASN A 10 -9.87 -14.69 -9.02
C ASN A 10 -9.59 -14.03 -7.66
N GLU A 11 -9.79 -14.76 -6.55
CA GLU A 11 -9.48 -14.29 -5.20
C GLU A 11 -7.99 -13.96 -5.05
N ILE A 12 -7.11 -14.87 -5.44
CA ILE A 12 -5.65 -14.64 -5.37
C ILE A 12 -5.23 -13.48 -6.28
N ALA A 13 -5.79 -13.38 -7.48
CA ALA A 13 -5.53 -12.26 -8.39
C ALA A 13 -5.98 -10.90 -7.82
N GLN A 14 -7.05 -10.88 -7.03
CA GLN A 14 -7.46 -9.69 -6.28
C GLN A 14 -6.45 -9.37 -5.17
N MET A 15 -6.06 -10.34 -4.36
CA MET A 15 -5.08 -10.14 -3.28
C MET A 15 -3.72 -9.66 -3.81
N ILE A 16 -3.27 -10.16 -4.97
CA ILE A 16 -2.05 -9.68 -5.63
C ILE A 16 -2.19 -8.20 -6.02
N ARG A 17 -3.34 -7.78 -6.57
CA ARG A 17 -3.57 -6.36 -6.92
C ARG A 17 -3.55 -5.47 -5.68
N GLU A 18 -4.22 -5.88 -4.62
CA GLU A 18 -4.27 -5.13 -3.36
C GLU A 18 -2.87 -4.96 -2.74
N ASN A 19 -2.06 -6.03 -2.71
CA ASN A 19 -0.68 -5.94 -2.20
C ASN A 19 0.22 -5.05 -3.08
N LYS A 20 0.08 -5.11 -4.41
CA LYS A 20 0.79 -4.17 -5.31
C LYS A 20 0.39 -2.73 -5.03
N SER A 21 -0.90 -2.46 -4.86
CA SER A 21 -1.39 -1.12 -4.52
C SER A 21 -0.88 -0.64 -3.16
N ALA A 22 -0.76 -1.53 -2.17
CA ALA A 22 -0.19 -1.20 -0.87
C ALA A 22 1.31 -0.88 -0.96
N LEU A 23 2.08 -1.60 -1.78
CA LEU A 23 3.49 -1.27 -2.04
C LEU A 23 3.61 0.09 -2.74
N CYS A 24 2.68 0.37 -3.66
CA CYS A 24 2.47 1.68 -4.23
C CYS A 24 1.94 2.71 -3.23
N CYS A 25 1.95 2.50 -1.91
CA CYS A 25 1.88 3.55 -0.89
C CYS A 25 3.26 3.97 -0.35
N PHE A 26 4.31 3.19 -0.63
CA PHE A 26 5.68 3.43 -0.19
C PHE A 26 6.65 3.81 -1.32
N GLU A 27 6.36 3.39 -2.56
CA GLU A 27 7.18 3.69 -3.74
C GLU A 27 6.28 4.11 -4.92
N TRP A 28 6.49 5.31 -5.47
CA TRP A 28 5.80 5.76 -6.70
C TRP A 28 6.88 6.01 -7.76
N GLU A 29 6.70 5.45 -8.95
CA GLU A 29 7.59 5.76 -10.07
C GLU A 29 7.33 7.20 -10.55
N GLU A 30 8.41 7.97 -10.60
CA GLU A 30 8.42 9.41 -10.84
C GLU A 30 8.03 9.76 -12.27
N GLU A 31 6.80 10.23 -12.47
CA GLU A 31 6.46 11.00 -13.69
C GLU A 31 6.29 12.52 -13.40
N TYR A 32 6.13 12.93 -12.13
CA TYR A 32 5.79 14.32 -11.77
C TYR A 32 6.42 14.84 -10.46
N GLY A 33 7.69 14.53 -10.20
CA GLY A 33 8.44 15.12 -9.07
C GLY A 33 8.02 14.58 -7.71
N GLY A 34 8.76 13.57 -7.24
CA GLY A 34 8.45 12.82 -6.03
C GLY A 34 8.17 13.68 -4.79
N GLY A 35 7.09 13.36 -4.08
CA GLY A 35 6.81 13.82 -2.72
C GLY A 35 7.06 12.70 -1.70
N SER A 36 7.44 13.07 -0.47
CA SER A 36 7.59 12.09 0.63
C SER A 36 6.26 11.39 0.88
N ARG A 37 6.30 10.06 0.98
CA ARG A 37 5.15 9.21 1.30
C ARG A 37 4.99 8.95 2.79
N ASN A 38 5.76 9.67 3.61
CA ASN A 38 5.66 9.55 5.05
C ASN A 38 4.24 9.94 5.45
N PRO A 39 3.51 9.05 6.13
CA PRO A 39 2.15 9.35 6.52
C PRO A 39 2.14 10.62 7.36
N GLN A 40 1.11 11.45 7.20
CA GLN A 40 1.01 12.73 7.91
C GLN A 40 -0.18 12.67 8.85
N LEU A 41 0.03 13.10 10.09
CA LEU A 41 -1.07 13.42 10.99
C LEU A 41 -1.57 14.82 10.60
N ILE A 42 -2.85 14.92 10.25
CA ILE A 42 -3.50 16.19 9.93
C ILE A 42 -4.38 16.57 11.12
N ILE A 43 -4.14 17.75 11.69
CA ILE A 43 -4.97 18.35 12.73
C ILE A 43 -5.76 19.48 12.06
N GLU A 44 -7.09 19.38 12.09
CA GLU A 44 -7.98 20.42 11.56
C GLU A 44 -8.50 21.29 12.71
N PHE A 45 -8.40 22.61 12.54
CA PHE A 45 -9.00 23.59 13.43
C PHE A 45 -10.14 24.27 12.66
N ASP A 46 -11.36 24.24 13.22
CA ASP A 46 -12.45 25.07 12.73
C ASP A 46 -12.23 26.49 13.27
N ASP A 47 -11.74 27.39 12.42
CA ASP A 47 -11.73 28.82 12.71
C ASP A 47 -12.87 29.52 11.94
N SER A 48 -13.28 30.66 12.45
CA SER A 48 -14.31 31.55 11.92
C SER A 48 -14.11 31.95 10.44
N ASP A 49 -12.87 31.88 9.93
CA ASP A 49 -12.52 32.18 8.52
C ASP A 49 -12.28 30.93 7.65
N GLY A 50 -12.46 29.71 8.17
CA GLY A 50 -12.31 28.45 7.42
C GLY A 50 -11.64 27.33 8.21
N ARG A 51 -11.34 26.21 7.53
CA ARG A 51 -10.61 25.08 8.13
C ARG A 51 -9.11 25.31 8.02
N GLU A 52 -8.45 25.55 9.14
CA GLU A 52 -6.98 25.57 9.20
C GLU A 52 -6.46 24.14 9.39
N GLN A 53 -5.47 23.72 8.61
CA GLN A 53 -4.88 22.38 8.69
C GLN A 53 -3.41 22.45 9.10
N GLN A 54 -3.05 21.81 10.21
CA GLN A 54 -1.67 21.56 10.59
C GLN A 54 -1.27 20.13 10.20
N LYS A 55 -0.23 20.01 9.35
CA LYS A 55 0.30 18.71 8.89
C LYS A 55 1.58 18.38 9.65
N ILE A 56 1.56 17.28 10.40
CA ILE A 56 2.71 16.77 11.15
C ILE A 56 3.23 15.52 10.41
N PRO A 57 4.47 15.51 9.91
CA PRO A 57 5.07 14.30 9.36
C PRO A 57 5.10 13.21 10.43
N MET A 58 4.43 12.09 10.21
CA MET A 58 4.70 10.88 10.98
C MET A 58 5.95 10.26 10.39
N VAL A 59 7.08 10.52 11.04
CA VAL A 59 8.33 9.84 10.74
C VAL A 59 8.18 8.40 11.27
N LEU A 60 7.54 7.53 10.49
CA LEU A 60 7.78 6.10 10.64
C LEU A 60 9.29 5.92 10.40
N SER A 61 9.99 5.27 11.34
CA SER A 61 11.42 5.03 11.14
C SER A 61 11.62 4.25 9.83
N ASP A 62 12.67 4.56 9.07
CA ASP A 62 12.99 3.86 7.82
C ASP A 62 12.97 2.33 7.99
N ILE A 63 13.41 1.85 9.16
CA ILE A 63 13.35 0.44 9.57
C ILE A 63 11.93 -0.14 9.50
N LEU A 64 10.93 0.59 10.01
CA LEU A 64 9.53 0.15 10.01
C LEU A 64 8.96 0.16 8.59
N VAL A 65 9.30 1.16 7.78
CA VAL A 65 8.91 1.23 6.38
C VAL A 65 9.48 0.04 5.62
N ASP A 66 10.77 -0.25 5.80
CA ASP A 66 11.45 -1.39 5.16
C ASP A 66 10.87 -2.72 5.63
N MET A 67 10.56 -2.88 6.92
CA MET A 67 9.89 -4.07 7.45
C MET A 67 8.52 -4.28 6.80
N ILE A 68 7.73 -3.23 6.63
CA ILE A 68 6.40 -3.32 5.99
C ILE A 68 6.55 -3.68 4.51
N LYS A 69 7.48 -3.04 3.79
CA LYS A 69 7.77 -3.38 2.38
C LYS A 69 8.17 -4.85 2.22
N GLN A 70 9.12 -5.33 3.04
CA GLN A 70 9.57 -6.72 3.01
C GLN A 70 8.43 -7.70 3.29
N ALA A 71 7.52 -7.38 4.22
CA ALA A 71 6.36 -8.21 4.49
C ALA A 71 5.38 -8.26 3.31
N ILE A 72 5.14 -7.12 2.64
CA ILE A 72 4.30 -7.06 1.43
C ILE A 72 4.93 -7.87 0.29
N ASP A 73 6.24 -7.75 0.06
CA ASP A 73 6.95 -8.48 -0.98
C ASP A 73 6.97 -10.00 -0.74
N ALA A 74 7.18 -10.42 0.51
CA ALA A 74 7.10 -11.82 0.90
C ALA A 74 5.70 -12.39 0.61
N ASN A 75 4.64 -11.67 0.98
CA ASN A 75 3.26 -12.06 0.66
C ASN A 75 3.00 -12.10 -0.84
N LEU A 76 3.48 -11.13 -1.62
CA LEU A 76 3.38 -11.14 -3.08
C LEU A 76 4.06 -12.36 -3.69
N SER A 77 5.23 -12.75 -3.19
CA SER A 77 5.93 -13.95 -3.66
C SER A 77 5.08 -15.20 -3.42
N VAL A 78 4.53 -15.37 -2.22
CA VAL A 78 3.68 -16.53 -1.88
C VAL A 78 2.43 -16.57 -2.76
N LEU A 79 1.73 -15.44 -2.90
CA LEU A 79 0.50 -15.37 -3.70
C LEU A 79 0.74 -15.64 -5.18
N LYS A 80 1.84 -15.16 -5.75
CA LYS A 80 2.21 -15.44 -7.14
C LYS A 80 2.50 -16.93 -7.34
N SER A 81 3.30 -17.54 -6.46
CA SER A 81 3.57 -18.98 -6.52
C SER A 81 2.30 -19.81 -6.35
N GLU A 82 1.39 -19.41 -5.45
CA GLU A 82 0.09 -20.08 -5.31
C GLU A 82 -0.73 -19.97 -6.60
N PHE A 83 -0.81 -18.77 -7.20
CA PHE A 83 -1.52 -18.54 -8.45
C PHE A 83 -0.95 -19.35 -9.63
N GLU A 84 0.38 -19.43 -9.74
CA GLU A 84 1.07 -20.22 -10.78
C GLU A 84 0.90 -21.74 -10.59
N SER A 85 0.58 -22.18 -9.37
CA SER A 85 0.37 -23.59 -9.03
C SER A 85 -1.09 -24.07 -9.17
N LEU A 86 -2.02 -23.17 -9.52
CA LEU A 86 -3.44 -23.47 -9.78
C LEU A 86 -3.70 -23.92 -11.24
#